data_AF-A0A7S3LT82-F1
#
_entry.id   AF-A0A7S3LT82-F1
#
_cell.length_a   1.000
_cell.length_b   1.000
_cell.length_c   1.000
_cell.angle_alpha   90.00
_cell.angle_beta   90.00
_cell.angle_gamma   90.00
#
_symmetry.space_group_name_H-M   'P 1'
#
loop_
_entity.id
_entity.type
_entity.pdbx_description
1 polymer ?
#
loop_
_entity_poly.entity_id
_entity_poly.type
_entity_poly.pdbx_seq_one_letter_code
_entity_poly.pdbx_strand_id
1 'polypeptide(L)'
;RIRMAEQLRGFDLDLSTGELVVNGHRVFFVTASEAMTSSDSVEDTGLVAWDGGFVLAKYLEEQLGNKFLKEIGILELGSGCGLVGICAAACGAKVILTDKEYCLALIKKNIELNSDA
;
A
#
# COMPACT_ATOMS: atom_id res chain seq x y z
N ARG A 1 0.14 -4.76 -18.46
CA ARG A 1 -0.78 -3.65 -18.14
C ARG A 1 -2.15 -4.26 -17.87
N ILE A 2 -2.48 -4.50 -16.61
CA ILE A 2 -3.79 -5.07 -16.23
C ILE A 2 -4.83 -3.96 -16.47
N ARG A 3 -5.97 -4.29 -17.08
CA ARG A 3 -7.09 -3.34 -17.22
C ARG A 3 -7.82 -3.28 -15.89
N MET A 4 -7.36 -2.39 -15.01
CA MET A 4 -7.81 -2.21 -13.61
C MET A 4 -9.34 -2.09 -13.44
N ALA A 5 -10.06 -1.51 -14.41
CA ALA A 5 -11.45 -1.12 -14.26
C ALA A 5 -12.48 -2.28 -14.19
N GLU A 6 -12.13 -3.49 -14.61
CA GLU A 6 -13.10 -4.61 -14.66
C GLU A 6 -12.94 -5.62 -13.53
N GLN A 7 -11.73 -5.84 -13.01
CA GLN A 7 -11.46 -6.83 -11.96
C GLN A 7 -11.59 -6.29 -10.53
N LEU A 8 -11.60 -4.97 -10.33
CA LEU A 8 -11.74 -4.34 -9.01
C LEU A 8 -13.20 -4.04 -8.60
N ARG A 9 -14.19 -4.42 -9.42
CA ARG A 9 -15.63 -4.19 -9.14
C ARG A 9 -16.17 -4.87 -7.86
N GLY A 10 -15.34 -5.67 -7.18
CA GLY A 10 -15.67 -6.29 -5.89
C GLY A 10 -15.12 -5.55 -4.67
N PHE A 11 -14.24 -4.55 -4.85
CA PHE A 11 -13.57 -3.83 -3.76
C PHE A 11 -13.95 -2.35 -3.79
N ASP A 12 -14.23 -1.75 -2.63
CA ASP A 12 -14.56 -0.32 -2.51
C ASP A 12 -13.27 0.52 -2.69
N LEU A 13 -12.88 0.75 -3.95
CA LEU A 13 -11.68 1.48 -4.36
C LEU A 13 -12.05 2.56 -5.39
N ASP A 14 -12.03 3.83 -4.98
CA ASP A 14 -12.27 4.94 -5.89
C ASP A 14 -10.95 5.47 -6.46
N LEU A 15 -10.53 4.85 -7.56
CA LEU A 15 -9.38 5.28 -8.35
C LEU A 15 -9.57 6.65 -9.01
N SER A 16 -10.80 7.20 -9.08
CA SER A 16 -11.08 8.50 -9.68
C SER A 16 -10.76 9.67 -8.74
N THR A 17 -10.87 9.44 -7.43
CA THR A 17 -10.50 10.41 -6.39
C THR A 17 -9.13 10.14 -5.79
N GLY A 18 -8.56 8.95 -6.03
CA GLY A 18 -7.30 8.52 -5.41
C GLY A 18 -7.47 8.23 -3.91
N GLU A 19 -8.72 8.03 -3.46
CA GLU A 19 -9.03 7.78 -2.06
C GLU A 19 -9.08 6.28 -1.80
N LEU A 20 -8.17 5.82 -0.93
CA LEU A 20 -8.18 4.46 -0.42
C LEU A 20 -8.72 4.48 1.01
N VAL A 21 -9.90 3.89 1.21
CA VAL A 21 -10.49 3.69 2.54
C VAL A 21 -10.30 2.25 2.95
N VAL A 22 -9.72 2.05 4.14
CA VAL A 22 -9.46 0.75 4.74
C VAL A 22 -9.99 0.74 6.16
N ASN A 23 -10.93 -0.17 6.45
CA ASN A 23 -11.56 -0.33 7.75
C ASN A 23 -12.17 1.00 8.28
N GLY A 24 -12.65 1.85 7.37
CA GLY A 24 -13.20 3.17 7.68
C GLY A 24 -12.17 4.28 7.90
N HIS A 25 -10.87 3.98 7.81
CA HIS A 25 -9.78 4.95 7.87
C HIS A 25 -9.32 5.32 6.46
N ARG A 26 -9.02 6.60 6.23
CA ARG A 26 -8.39 7.05 4.99
C ARG A 26 -6.91 6.71 5.06
N VAL A 27 -6.41 6.02 4.04
CA VAL A 27 -4.99 5.67 3.91
C VAL A 27 -4.35 6.58 2.85
N PHE A 28 -3.28 7.27 3.24
CA PHE A 28 -2.55 8.20 2.38
C PHE A 28 -1.19 7.61 2.01
N PHE A 29 -0.81 7.72 0.74
CA PHE A 29 0.53 7.34 0.31
C PHE A 29 0.99 8.20 -0.85
N VAL A 30 2.28 8.45 -0.91
CA VAL A 30 2.95 9.03 -2.07
C VAL A 30 3.74 7.95 -2.80
N THR A 31 3.88 8.13 -4.10
CA THR A 31 4.72 7.30 -4.98
C THR A 31 5.70 8.21 -5.70
N ALA A 32 6.77 7.64 -6.28
CA ALA A 32 7.60 8.41 -7.21
C ALA A 32 6.73 8.84 -8.40
N SER A 33 6.68 10.15 -8.65
CA SER A 33 6.05 10.69 -9.84
C SER A 33 6.81 10.19 -11.07
N GLU A 34 6.10 9.90 -12.16
CA GLU A 34 6.66 9.60 -13.50
C GLU A 34 7.62 10.69 -14.04
N ALA A 35 7.83 11.78 -13.31
CA ALA A 35 8.70 12.90 -13.65
C ALA A 35 10.22 12.67 -13.46
N MET A 36 10.70 11.47 -13.12
CA MET A 36 12.14 11.13 -13.18
C MET A 36 12.48 10.51 -14.54
N THR A 37 12.41 11.35 -15.58
CA THR A 37 12.92 11.04 -16.92
C THR A 37 14.40 11.41 -17.02
N SER A 38 15.27 10.54 -16.54
CA SER A 38 16.64 10.46 -17.06
C SER A 38 17.21 9.05 -16.84
N SER A 39 17.03 8.22 -17.87
CA SER A 39 17.90 7.10 -18.26
C SER A 39 18.39 6.11 -17.18
N ASP A 40 17.87 4.89 -17.27
CA ASP A 40 18.56 3.62 -17.03
C ASP A 40 19.00 3.22 -15.61
N SER A 41 18.03 3.05 -14.69
CA SER A 41 18.20 1.99 -13.67
C SER A 41 16.88 1.26 -13.38
N VAL A 42 16.97 -0.07 -13.30
CA VAL A 42 15.89 -1.03 -12.94
C VAL A 42 15.43 -0.85 -11.47
N GLU A 43 15.87 0.21 -10.81
CA GLU A 43 15.73 0.43 -9.37
C GLU A 43 14.45 1.19 -8.99
N ASP A 44 13.69 1.71 -9.96
CA ASP A 44 12.53 2.56 -9.69
C ASP A 44 11.21 1.80 -9.46
N THR A 45 11.18 0.48 -9.68
CA THR A 45 9.95 -0.32 -9.54
C THR A 45 9.44 -0.39 -8.10
N GLY A 46 10.31 -0.16 -7.11
CA GLY A 46 9.93 -0.16 -5.70
C GLY A 46 9.27 1.14 -5.24
N LEU A 47 9.25 2.20 -6.06
CA LEU A 47 8.73 3.51 -5.67
C LEU A 47 7.30 3.78 -6.19
N VAL A 48 6.76 2.88 -7.01
CA VAL A 48 5.40 2.96 -7.55
C VAL A 48 4.45 2.01 -6.81
N ALA A 49 3.17 2.38 -6.75
CA ALA A 49 2.13 1.48 -6.28
C ALA A 49 1.74 0.53 -7.42
N TRP A 50 1.75 -0.77 -7.13
CA TRP A 50 1.37 -1.79 -8.10
C TRP A 50 -0.08 -2.21 -7.91
N ASP A 51 -0.77 -2.45 -9.03
CA ASP A 51 -2.13 -3.01 -9.11
C ASP A 51 -2.38 -4.16 -8.11
N GLY A 52 -1.43 -5.10 -8.00
CA GLY A 52 -1.51 -6.24 -7.09
C GLY A 52 -1.51 -5.85 -5.61
N GLY A 53 -0.85 -4.75 -5.25
CA GLY A 53 -0.85 -4.22 -3.89
C GLY A 53 -2.23 -3.72 -3.47
N PHE A 54 -2.94 -3.02 -4.35
CA PHE A 54 -4.33 -2.59 -4.07
C PHE A 54 -5.27 -3.78 -3.86
N VAL A 55 -5.17 -4.79 -4.73
CA VAL A 55 -5.97 -6.02 -4.61
C VAL A 55 -5.70 -6.72 -3.28
N LEU A 56 -4.42 -6.87 -2.91
CA LEU A 56 -4.05 -7.54 -1.66
C LEU A 56 -4.50 -6.73 -0.43
N ALA A 57 -4.32 -5.42 -0.43
CA ALA A 57 -4.76 -4.55 0.67
C ALA A 57 -6.26 -4.70 0.95
N LYS A 58 -7.10 -4.62 -0.10
CA LYS A 58 -8.56 -4.78 0.05
C LYS A 58 -8.98 -6.21 0.38
N TYR A 59 -8.27 -7.22 -0.14
CA TYR A 59 -8.50 -8.60 0.27
C TYR A 59 -8.23 -8.81 1.77
N LEU A 60 -7.12 -8.28 2.30
CA LEU A 60 -6.80 -8.36 3.73
C LEU A 60 -7.87 -7.65 4.57
N GLU A 61 -8.32 -6.47 4.16
CA GLU A 61 -9.38 -5.75 4.84
C GLU A 61 -10.71 -6.52 4.85
N GLU A 62 -11.20 -6.97 3.70
CA GLU A 62 -12.55 -7.53 3.58
C GLU A 62 -12.64 -8.96 4.09
N GLN A 63 -11.60 -9.77 3.86
CA GLN A 63 -11.63 -11.20 4.19
C GLN A 63 -11.12 -11.49 5.60
N LEU A 64 -10.18 -10.69 6.10
CA LEU A 64 -9.58 -10.89 7.41
C LEU A 64 -10.03 -9.79 8.39
N GLY A 65 -9.87 -8.53 7.98
CA GLY A 65 -10.28 -7.34 8.71
C GLY A 65 -9.81 -7.31 10.18
N ASN A 66 -10.47 -6.49 10.99
CA ASN A 66 -10.10 -6.33 12.41
C ASN A 66 -10.25 -7.61 13.23
N LYS A 67 -11.15 -8.52 12.83
CA LYS A 67 -11.40 -9.75 13.58
C LYS A 67 -10.18 -10.66 13.60
N PHE A 68 -9.41 -10.68 12.52
CA PHE A 68 -8.25 -11.55 12.38
C PHE A 68 -6.94 -10.78 12.48
N LEU A 69 -6.85 -9.56 11.94
CA LEU A 69 -5.58 -8.82 11.85
C LEU A 69 -5.21 -8.06 13.12
N LYS A 70 -6.16 -7.80 14.02
CA LYS A 70 -5.90 -7.05 15.25
C LYS A 70 -4.81 -7.72 16.09
N GLU A 71 -3.76 -6.95 16.39
CA GLU A 71 -2.56 -7.34 17.14
C GLU A 71 -1.72 -8.48 16.54
N ILE A 72 -2.03 -8.93 15.33
CA ILE A 72 -1.20 -9.92 14.62
C ILE A 72 0.09 -9.26 14.13
N GLY A 73 1.21 -9.94 14.34
CA GLY A 73 2.51 -9.55 13.77
C GLY A 73 2.59 -9.92 12.29
N ILE A 74 2.86 -8.94 11.43
CA ILE A 74 3.04 -9.13 9.98
C ILE A 74 4.43 -8.63 9.57
N LEU A 75 5.12 -9.41 8.75
CA LEU A 75 6.32 -9.00 8.04
C LEU A 75 5.99 -8.93 6.55
N GLU A 76 6.11 -7.75 5.96
CA GLU A 76 5.97 -7.56 4.51
C GLU A 76 7.34 -7.52 3.85
N LEU A 77 7.53 -8.36 2.81
CA LEU A 77 8.75 -8.42 2.01
C LEU A 77 8.52 -7.72 0.67
N GLY A 78 9.38 -6.77 0.31
CA GLY A 78 9.21 -6.00 -0.93
C GLY A 78 8.05 -5.02 -0.83
N SER A 79 8.01 -4.25 0.27
CA SER A 79 6.93 -3.32 0.58
C SER A 79 6.75 -2.19 -0.43
N GLY A 80 7.77 -1.86 -1.23
CA GLY A 80 7.76 -0.77 -2.18
C GLY A 80 7.42 0.57 -1.51
N CYS A 81 6.26 1.15 -1.82
CA CYS A 81 5.76 2.35 -1.14
C CYS A 81 5.09 2.08 0.22
N GLY A 82 4.92 0.82 0.63
CA GLY A 82 4.32 0.42 1.90
C GLY A 82 2.81 0.24 1.88
N LEU A 83 2.18 0.28 0.71
CA LEU A 83 0.71 0.26 0.54
C LEU A 83 0.02 -0.83 1.36
N VAL A 84 0.41 -2.10 1.17
CA VAL A 84 -0.32 -3.23 1.76
C VAL A 84 -0.15 -3.27 3.27
N GLY A 85 1.08 -3.17 3.77
CA GLY A 85 1.30 -3.23 5.20
C GLY A 85 0.74 -2.02 5.96
N ILE A 86 0.71 -0.82 5.36
CA ILE A 86 0.00 0.33 5.97
C ILE A 86 -1.51 0.04 6.05
N CYS A 87 -2.10 -0.53 5.01
CA CYS A 87 -3.51 -0.94 5.04
C CYS A 87 -3.76 -2.02 6.11
N ALA A 88 -2.87 -3.01 6.23
CA ALA A 88 -2.97 -4.02 7.28
C ALA A 88 -2.85 -3.42 8.69
N ALA A 89 -2.00 -2.40 8.87
CA ALA A 89 -1.89 -1.65 10.12
C ALA A 89 -3.17 -0.87 10.45
N ALA A 90 -3.86 -0.31 9.44
CA ALA A 90 -5.19 0.32 9.60
C ALA A 90 -6.28 -0.69 10.03
N CYS A 91 -6.07 -1.99 9.82
CA CYS A 91 -6.89 -3.07 10.38
C CYS A 91 -6.41 -3.55 11.77
N GLY A 92 -5.45 -2.86 12.39
CA GLY A 92 -4.94 -3.12 13.73
C GLY A 92 -3.77 -4.11 13.82
N ALA A 93 -3.15 -4.50 12.69
CA ALA A 93 -1.96 -5.36 12.70
C ALA A 93 -0.70 -4.63 13.20
N LYS A 94 0.27 -5.38 13.74
CA LYS A 94 1.62 -4.90 14.07
C LYS A 94 2.55 -5.25 12.91
N VAL A 95 2.84 -4.28 12.07
CA VAL A 95 3.49 -4.52 10.78
C VAL A 95 4.95 -4.10 10.79
N ILE A 96 5.82 -4.94 10.23
CA ILE A 96 7.20 -4.62 9.86
C ILE A 96 7.25 -4.58 8.33
N LEU A 97 7.56 -3.40 7.79
CA LEU A 97 7.75 -3.20 6.35
C LEU A 97 9.22 -3.39 5.99
N THR A 98 9.51 -4.14 4.94
CA THR A 98 10.89 -4.37 4.47
C THR A 98 11.01 -4.23 2.97
N ASP A 99 12.11 -3.62 2.54
CA ASP A 99 12.51 -3.53 1.15
C ASP A 99 14.01 -3.20 1.08
N LYS A 100 14.54 -2.96 -0.12
CA LYS A 100 15.87 -2.43 -0.36
C LYS A 100 16.01 -1.00 0.19
N GLU A 101 17.25 -0.61 0.47
CA GLU A 101 17.60 0.66 1.12
C GLU A 101 16.94 1.89 0.46
N TYR A 102 16.88 1.92 -0.87
CA TYR A 102 16.33 3.07 -1.61
C TYR A 102 14.81 3.27 -1.40
N CYS A 103 14.07 2.22 -1.03
CA CYS A 103 12.64 2.32 -0.72
C CYS A 103 12.37 2.81 0.72
N LEU A 104 13.33 2.65 1.64
CA LEU A 104 13.10 2.89 3.06
C LEU A 104 12.70 4.33 3.38
N ALA A 105 13.24 5.31 2.65
CA ALA A 105 12.86 6.71 2.81
C ALA A 105 11.39 6.96 2.44
N LEU A 106 10.92 6.34 1.35
CA LEU A 106 9.53 6.44 0.90
C LEU A 106 8.59 5.72 1.88
N ILE A 107 8.96 4.53 2.33
CA ILE A 107 8.22 3.75 3.32
C ILE A 107 8.02 4.56 4.60
N LYS A 108 9.10 5.14 5.16
CA LYS A 108 9.02 5.97 6.38
C LYS A 108 8.08 7.15 6.20
N LYS A 109 8.20 7.87 5.09
CA LYS A 109 7.29 8.99 4.77
C LYS A 109 5.82 8.54 4.73
N ASN A 110 5.53 7.40 4.11
CA ASN A 110 4.16 6.89 4.03
C ASN A 110 3.66 6.38 5.39
N ILE A 111 4.51 5.84 6.26
CA ILE A 111 4.13 5.55 7.65
C ILE A 111 3.74 6.84 8.38
N GLU A 112 4.56 7.88 8.27
CA GLU A 112 4.31 9.18 8.93
C GLU A 112 3.00 9.84 8.48
N LEU A 113 2.61 9.68 7.20
CA LEU A 113 1.34 10.17 6.69
C LEU A 113 0.11 9.48 7.30
N ASN A 114 0.29 8.36 8.00
CA ASN A 114 -0.78 7.55 8.59
C ASN A 114 -0.56 7.27 10.08
N SER A 115 0.35 8.00 10.76
CA SER A 115 0.64 7.76 12.18
C SER A 115 -0.47 8.17 13.14
N ASP A 116 -1.38 9.04 12.67
CA ASP A 116 -2.46 9.62 13.47
C ASP A 116 -3.82 8.91 13.25
N ALA A 117 -3.83 7.83 12.46
CA ALA A 117 -5.02 7.11 12.02
C ALA A 117 -5.54 6.07 13.03
#